data_AF-A0A916E472-F1
#
_entry.id   AF-A0A916E472-F1
#
_cell.length_a   1.000
_cell.length_b   1.000
_cell.length_c   1.000
_cell.angle_alpha   90.00
_cell.angle_beta   90.00
_cell.angle_gamma   90.00
#
_symmetry.space_group_name_H-M   'P 1'
#
loop_
_entity.id
_entity.type
_entity.pdbx_description
1 polymer ?
#
loop_
_entity_poly.entity_id
_entity_poly.type
_entity_poly.pdbx_seq_one_letter_code
_entity_poly.pdbx_strand_id
1 'polypeptide(L)'
;MIFLSNDLFPDFDYTLDNNGVVTFQSFKENIFDYFLVVHPIGRGVERTTPYVQALNTMAGPFGKTYNNMGDFYNGVIQQQQQQGKSYTKSMLSMATLPYRMSFMANDGNDPIALETTYNPFKLGSSISHFAKDVYSTTSDFLLISESQAGKTLEDKVAAYGNDPGEGMGPDLRSLLATMGYELRIPGSPPVKSSNKITTNNSTDSKLKSVVNNRNKKKRIVAL
;
A
#
# COMPACT_ATOMS: atom_id res chain seq x y z
N MET A 1 10.36 6.51 -0.46
CA MET A 1 10.81 7.00 0.86
C MET A 1 12.22 7.55 0.74
N ILE A 2 12.53 8.63 1.47
CA ILE A 2 13.82 9.34 1.40
C ILE A 2 14.42 9.45 2.81
N PHE A 3 15.67 8.97 2.98
CA PHE A 3 16.40 9.00 4.25
C PHE A 3 17.22 10.29 4.38
N LEU A 4 17.05 10.99 5.49
CA LEU A 4 17.82 12.19 5.84
C LEU A 4 18.31 12.09 7.28
N SER A 5 19.51 11.55 7.49
CA SER A 5 20.16 11.33 8.78
C SER A 5 19.28 10.65 9.85
N ASN A 6 18.39 11.41 10.49
CA ASN A 6 17.50 10.96 11.57
C ASN A 6 16.00 10.98 11.21
N ASP A 7 15.67 11.24 9.94
CA ASP A 7 14.30 11.40 9.46
C ASP A 7 14.06 10.53 8.22
N LEU A 8 12.87 9.94 8.14
CA LEU A 8 12.38 9.20 6.97
C LEU A 8 11.14 9.90 6.42
N PHE A 9 11.23 10.37 5.18
CA PHE A 9 10.11 11.00 4.48
C PHE A 9 9.41 10.01 3.55
N PRO A 10 8.06 10.04 3.46
CA PRO A 10 7.37 9.42 2.34
C PRO A 10 7.87 10.00 1.01
N ASP A 11 7.70 9.24 -0.07
CA ASP A 11 7.93 9.83 -1.40
C ASP A 11 6.88 10.92 -1.67
N PHE A 12 7.18 11.89 -2.51
CA PHE A 12 6.27 12.98 -2.81
C PHE A 12 6.40 13.47 -4.24
N ASP A 13 5.31 14.04 -4.74
CA ASP A 13 5.25 14.71 -6.04
C ASP A 13 5.68 16.17 -5.90
N TYR A 14 6.54 16.59 -6.82
CA TYR A 14 7.03 17.95 -6.90
C TYR A 14 7.43 18.30 -8.34
N THR A 15 7.51 19.60 -8.63
CA THR A 15 8.25 20.10 -9.79
C THR A 15 9.49 20.86 -9.34
N LEU A 16 10.50 20.85 -10.21
CA LEU A 16 11.74 21.61 -10.03
C LEU A 16 11.89 22.57 -11.20
N ASP A 17 12.12 23.85 -10.92
CA ASP A 17 12.42 24.82 -11.96
C ASP A 17 13.93 24.91 -12.24
N ASN A 18 14.30 25.72 -13.24
CA ASN A 18 15.71 25.91 -13.63
C ASN A 18 16.58 26.57 -12.53
N ASN A 19 15.96 27.17 -11.51
CA ASN A 19 16.66 27.80 -10.40
C ASN A 19 16.74 26.87 -9.17
N GLY A 20 16.23 25.64 -9.28
CA GLY A 20 16.18 24.67 -8.18
C GLY A 20 15.02 24.89 -7.20
N VAL A 21 14.07 25.78 -7.52
CA VAL A 21 12.87 25.99 -6.71
C VAL A 21 12.00 24.74 -6.79
N VAL A 22 11.65 24.21 -5.62
CA VAL A 22 10.79 23.04 -5.45
C VAL A 22 9.36 23.51 -5.26
N THR A 23 8.44 23.04 -6.11
CA THR A 23 7.00 23.23 -5.92
C THR A 23 6.39 21.93 -5.42
N PHE A 24 5.97 21.90 -4.16
CA PHE A 24 5.36 20.73 -3.51
C PHE A 24 3.94 20.50 -4.03
N GLN A 25 3.59 19.24 -4.31
CA GLN A 25 2.23 18.85 -4.68
C GLN A 25 1.56 18.04 -3.57
N SER A 26 2.09 16.86 -3.28
CA SER A 26 1.59 15.95 -2.24
C SER A 26 2.58 14.84 -1.95
N PHE A 27 2.61 14.35 -0.71
CA PHE A 27 3.16 13.03 -0.40
C PHE A 27 2.32 11.93 -1.05
N LYS A 28 3.00 10.89 -1.51
CA LYS A 28 2.39 9.70 -2.11
C LYS A 28 2.03 8.69 -1.05
N GLU A 29 0.91 8.03 -1.26
CA GLU A 29 0.48 6.85 -0.52
C GLU A 29 0.09 5.78 -1.54
N ASN A 30 0.78 4.65 -1.52
CA ASN A 30 0.42 3.51 -2.36
C ASN A 30 -0.68 2.68 -1.70
N ILE A 31 -1.34 1.81 -2.48
CA ILE A 31 -2.38 0.92 -1.93
C ILE A 31 -1.87 0.03 -0.79
N PHE A 32 -0.60 -0.41 -0.85
CA PHE A 32 0.02 -1.17 0.23
C PHE A 32 0.16 -0.31 1.50
N ASP A 33 0.55 0.96 1.36
CA ASP A 33 0.75 1.89 2.47
C ASP A 33 -0.53 2.12 3.28
N TYR A 34 -1.70 2.09 2.62
CA TYR A 34 -3.00 2.23 3.28
C TYR A 34 -3.27 1.13 4.32
N PHE A 35 -2.75 -0.08 4.07
CA PHE A 35 -2.91 -1.22 4.97
C PHE A 35 -1.78 -1.32 5.99
N LEU A 36 -0.76 -0.46 5.90
CA LEU A 36 0.32 -0.46 6.87
C LEU A 36 -0.17 0.02 8.23
N VAL A 37 0.25 -0.73 9.24
CA VAL A 37 0.11 -0.36 10.63
C VAL A 37 1.48 -0.34 11.28
N VAL A 38 1.56 0.49 12.32
CA VAL A 38 2.75 0.64 13.13
C VAL A 38 2.43 0.35 14.58
N HIS A 39 3.45 -0.05 15.31
CA HIS A 39 3.34 -0.44 16.71
C HIS A 39 4.18 0.50 17.58
N PRO A 40 3.78 1.76 17.86
CA PRO A 40 4.60 2.67 18.66
C PRO A 40 4.79 2.18 20.10
N ILE A 41 5.95 2.48 20.71
CA ILE A 41 6.23 2.08 22.10
C ILE A 41 5.20 2.72 23.03
N GLY A 42 4.54 1.89 23.84
CA GLY A 42 3.56 2.34 24.83
C GLY A 42 2.24 2.84 24.24
N ARG A 43 1.97 2.61 22.95
CA ARG A 43 0.70 2.93 22.30
C ARG A 43 0.12 1.70 21.60
N GLY A 44 -1.15 1.79 21.21
CA GLY A 44 -1.81 0.78 20.40
C GLY A 44 -1.33 0.80 18.95
N VAL A 45 -1.85 -0.15 18.17
CA VAL A 45 -1.61 -0.21 16.72
C VAL A 45 -2.21 1.03 16.04
N GLU A 46 -1.43 1.70 15.19
CA GLU A 46 -1.83 2.91 14.46
C GLU A 46 -1.68 2.69 12.96
N ARG A 47 -2.59 3.25 12.14
CA ARG A 47 -2.41 3.30 10.68
C ARG A 47 -1.33 4.31 10.32
N THR A 48 -0.63 4.09 9.21
CA THR A 48 0.35 5.04 8.65
C THR A 48 -0.31 6.21 7.91
N THR A 49 -1.50 6.03 7.34
CA THR A 49 -2.23 7.06 6.57
C THR A 49 -2.34 8.42 7.28
N PRO A 50 -2.67 8.51 8.60
CA PRO A 50 -2.69 9.78 9.32
C PRO A 50 -1.34 10.50 9.35
N TYR A 51 -0.21 9.78 9.29
CA TYR A 51 1.12 10.37 9.25
C TYR A 51 1.32 11.11 7.91
N VAL A 52 0.95 10.48 6.79
CA VAL A 52 1.05 11.08 5.44
C VAL A 52 0.13 12.30 5.31
N GLN A 53 -1.10 12.20 5.83
CA GLN A 53 -2.05 13.33 5.84
C GLN A 53 -1.53 14.52 6.68
N ALA A 54 -0.97 14.25 7.85
CA ALA A 54 -0.38 15.29 8.69
C ALA A 54 0.84 15.93 8.02
N LEU A 55 1.70 15.12 7.39
CA LEU A 55 2.86 15.62 6.65
C LEU A 55 2.46 16.45 5.44
N ASN A 56 1.40 16.08 4.71
CA ASN A 56 0.84 16.92 3.64
C ASN A 56 0.43 18.30 4.16
N THR A 57 -0.23 18.34 5.31
CA THR A 57 -0.63 19.62 5.94
C THR A 57 0.58 20.45 6.36
N MET A 58 1.62 19.81 6.91
CA MET A 58 2.86 20.46 7.36
C MET A 58 3.74 20.94 6.20
N ALA A 59 3.77 20.20 5.09
CA ALA A 59 4.42 20.62 3.86
C ALA A 59 3.71 21.80 3.20
N GLY A 60 2.43 22.03 3.53
CA GLY A 60 1.65 23.16 3.04
C GLY A 60 0.74 22.79 1.87
N PRO A 61 -0.04 23.75 1.36
CA PRO A 61 -1.00 23.49 0.31
C PRO A 61 -0.31 23.03 -0.98
N PHE A 62 -1.07 22.34 -1.83
CA PHE A 62 -0.66 22.03 -3.19
C PHE A 62 -0.15 23.29 -3.90
N GLY A 63 1.02 23.20 -4.51
CA GLY A 63 1.66 24.31 -5.23
C GLY A 63 2.55 25.20 -4.35
N LYS A 64 2.73 24.91 -3.05
CA LYS A 64 3.64 25.69 -2.21
C LYS A 64 5.08 25.53 -2.70
N THR A 65 5.80 26.65 -2.77
CA THR A 65 7.17 26.71 -3.24
C THR A 65 8.19 26.78 -2.10
N TYR A 66 9.38 26.24 -2.36
CA TYR A 66 10.56 26.25 -1.51
C TYR A 66 11.77 26.56 -2.38
N ASN A 67 12.75 27.34 -1.89
CA ASN A 67 13.86 27.78 -2.74
C ASN A 67 14.73 26.63 -3.24
N ASN A 68 14.79 25.53 -2.48
CA ASN A 68 15.51 24.32 -2.81
C ASN A 68 14.96 23.14 -2.00
N MET A 69 15.46 21.94 -2.31
CA MET A 69 15.04 20.71 -1.65
C MET A 69 15.38 20.65 -0.15
N GLY A 70 16.50 21.25 0.25
CA GLY A 70 16.88 21.36 1.66
C GLY A 70 15.89 22.22 2.45
N ASP A 71 15.47 23.36 1.88
CA ASP A 71 14.46 24.24 2.47
C ASP A 71 13.11 23.54 2.62
N PHE A 72 12.74 22.69 1.66
CA PHE A 72 11.55 21.85 1.78
C PHE A 72 11.60 20.93 3.01
N TYR A 73 12.64 20.10 3.13
CA TYR A 73 12.76 19.17 4.26
C TYR A 73 12.85 19.91 5.60
N ASN A 74 13.68 20.95 5.66
CA ASN A 74 13.81 21.79 6.86
C ASN A 74 12.48 22.43 7.23
N GLY A 75 11.71 22.92 6.26
CA GLY A 75 10.39 23.49 6.49
C GLY A 75 9.41 22.48 7.08
N VAL A 76 9.35 21.26 6.54
CA VAL A 76 8.48 20.19 7.08
C VAL A 76 8.93 19.76 8.48
N ILE A 77 10.24 19.67 8.75
CA ILE A 77 10.80 19.37 10.07
C ILE A 77 10.44 20.46 11.08
N GLN A 78 10.59 21.73 10.70
CA GLN A 78 10.25 22.86 11.57
C GLN A 78 8.76 22.86 11.92
N GLN A 79 7.87 22.61 10.95
CA GLN A 79 6.43 22.52 11.20
C GLN A 79 6.08 21.36 12.15
N GLN A 80 6.73 20.20 12.01
CA GLN A 80 6.57 19.10 12.96
C GLN A 80 6.98 19.53 14.38
N GLN A 81 8.14 20.17 14.53
CA GLN A 81 8.66 20.62 15.83
C GLN A 81 7.76 21.66 16.48
N GLN A 82 7.27 22.64 15.73
CA GLN A 82 6.35 23.67 16.21
C GLN A 82 5.04 23.09 16.76
N GLN A 83 4.60 21.95 16.21
CA GLN A 83 3.40 21.24 16.65
C GLN A 83 3.68 20.14 17.69
N GLY A 84 4.92 20.01 18.18
CA GLY A 84 5.33 18.95 19.10
C GLY A 84 5.20 17.55 18.50
N LYS A 85 5.33 17.42 17.19
CA LYS A 85 5.24 16.16 16.43
C LYS A 85 6.61 15.72 15.94
N SER A 86 6.72 14.43 15.63
CA SER A 86 7.95 13.79 15.15
C SER A 86 7.64 12.66 14.17
N TYR A 87 6.74 12.89 13.21
CA TYR A 87 6.25 11.86 12.29
C TYR A 87 7.38 11.23 11.47
N THR A 88 8.26 12.04 10.89
CA THR A 88 9.40 11.57 10.07
C THR A 88 10.43 10.76 10.86
N LYS A 89 10.76 11.16 12.10
CA LYS A 89 11.56 10.35 13.04
C LYS A 89 10.85 9.07 13.46
N SER A 90 9.54 9.16 13.70
CA SER A 90 8.73 8.00 14.08
C SER A 90 8.74 6.99 12.94
N MET A 91 8.53 7.43 11.70
CA MET A 91 8.60 6.59 10.51
C MET A 91 9.96 5.90 10.37
N LEU A 92 11.06 6.64 10.59
CA LEU A 92 12.39 6.03 10.61
C LEU A 92 12.50 4.94 11.68
N SER A 93 12.07 5.24 12.91
CA SER A 93 12.13 4.27 14.01
C SER A 93 11.28 3.03 13.73
N MET A 94 10.13 3.20 13.07
CA MET A 94 9.22 2.10 12.74
C MET A 94 9.77 1.24 11.60
N ALA A 95 10.54 1.84 10.69
CA ALA A 95 11.21 1.13 9.61
C ALA A 95 12.50 0.40 10.04
N THR A 96 13.11 0.77 11.17
CA THR A 96 14.47 0.33 11.55
C THR A 96 14.55 -0.39 12.89
N LEU A 97 13.43 -0.52 13.60
CA LEU A 97 13.34 -1.28 14.84
C LEU A 97 12.52 -2.56 14.60
N PRO A 98 12.95 -3.72 15.16
CA PRO A 98 12.31 -5.01 14.94
C PRO A 98 10.79 -5.02 15.19
N TYR A 99 10.05 -5.52 14.21
CA TYR A 99 8.60 -5.76 14.19
C TYR A 99 7.75 -4.54 14.55
N ARG A 100 8.22 -3.34 14.21
CA ARG A 100 7.49 -2.10 14.50
C ARG A 100 6.52 -1.69 13.41
N MET A 101 6.47 -2.45 12.32
CA MET A 101 5.57 -2.26 11.19
C MET A 101 4.99 -3.60 10.75
N SER A 102 3.71 -3.59 10.40
CA SER A 102 2.97 -4.76 9.94
C SER A 102 1.99 -4.35 8.84
N PHE A 103 1.57 -5.31 8.04
CA PHE A 103 0.45 -5.17 7.12
C PHE A 103 -0.82 -5.68 7.81
N MET A 104 -1.87 -4.87 7.85
CA MET A 104 -3.15 -5.24 8.44
C MET A 104 -4.17 -5.53 7.34
N ALA A 105 -4.42 -6.82 7.12
CA ALA A 105 -5.40 -7.32 6.17
C ALA A 105 -6.85 -6.98 6.57
N ASN A 106 -7.76 -7.01 5.60
CA ASN A 106 -9.17 -6.64 5.79
C ASN A 106 -10.04 -7.74 6.44
N ASP A 107 -9.48 -8.92 6.64
CA ASP A 107 -10.17 -10.09 7.18
C ASP A 107 -10.27 -10.08 8.72
N GLY A 108 -9.64 -9.11 9.39
CA GLY A 108 -9.68 -8.96 10.83
C GLY A 108 -8.74 -9.92 11.58
N ASN A 109 -7.83 -10.59 10.87
CA ASN A 109 -6.77 -11.40 11.47
C ASN A 109 -5.63 -10.53 12.03
N ASP A 110 -4.66 -11.19 12.67
CA ASP A 110 -3.49 -10.53 13.25
C ASP A 110 -2.67 -9.78 12.19
N PRO A 111 -1.99 -8.67 12.57
CA PRO A 111 -1.11 -7.96 11.67
C PRO A 111 0.03 -8.85 11.15
N ILE A 112 0.26 -8.83 9.84
CA ILE A 112 1.32 -9.59 9.17
C ILE A 112 2.63 -8.80 9.28
N ALA A 113 3.60 -9.30 10.03
CA ALA A 113 4.80 -8.56 10.41
C ALA A 113 5.74 -8.26 9.23
N LEU A 114 6.20 -7.02 9.12
CA LEU A 114 7.20 -6.63 8.11
C LEU A 114 8.62 -6.78 8.62
N GLU A 115 9.53 -7.01 7.68
CA GLU A 115 10.96 -7.10 7.91
C GLU A 115 11.53 -5.73 8.25
N THR A 116 11.78 -5.54 9.54
CA THR A 116 12.31 -4.31 10.13
C THR A 116 13.48 -4.60 11.09
N THR A 117 13.99 -5.84 11.07
CA THR A 117 15.11 -6.28 11.92
C THR A 117 16.47 -5.90 11.32
N TYR A 118 16.53 -5.60 10.02
CA TYR A 118 17.75 -5.16 9.37
C TYR A 118 18.00 -3.66 9.59
N ASN A 119 19.05 -3.34 10.35
CA ASN A 119 19.52 -1.98 10.55
C ASN A 119 21.05 -1.87 10.30
N PRO A 120 21.49 -1.32 9.15
CA PRO A 120 20.68 -0.85 8.03
C PRO A 120 20.02 -2.00 7.24
N PHE A 121 19.09 -1.67 6.34
CA PHE A 121 18.51 -2.65 5.42
C PHE A 121 19.63 -3.37 4.63
N LYS A 122 19.50 -4.69 4.50
CA LYS A 122 20.41 -5.49 3.65
C LYS A 122 20.15 -5.20 2.17
N LEU A 123 21.19 -5.35 1.35
CA LEU A 123 21.06 -5.25 -0.11
C LEU A 123 20.02 -6.26 -0.61
N GLY A 124 19.09 -5.81 -1.44
CA GLY A 124 17.97 -6.65 -1.91
C GLY A 124 16.83 -6.79 -0.90
N SER A 125 16.90 -6.12 0.27
CA SER A 125 15.77 -5.99 1.20
C SER A 125 15.14 -4.60 1.17
N SER A 126 13.84 -4.52 1.45
CA SER A 126 13.08 -3.29 1.61
C SER A 126 12.09 -3.43 2.76
N ILE A 127 11.49 -2.32 3.17
CA ILE A 127 10.42 -2.29 4.19
C ILE A 127 9.14 -3.03 3.76
N SER A 128 8.98 -3.30 2.45
CA SER A 128 7.84 -4.05 1.92
C SER A 128 8.03 -5.57 1.99
N HIS A 129 9.15 -6.05 2.52
CA HIS A 129 9.33 -7.48 2.80
C HIS A 129 8.74 -7.87 4.14
N PHE A 130 8.37 -9.14 4.26
CA PHE A 130 7.84 -9.71 5.49
C PHE A 130 8.94 -10.36 6.32
N ALA A 131 8.72 -10.38 7.64
CA ALA A 131 9.72 -10.81 8.61
C ALA A 131 10.17 -12.27 8.37
N LYS A 132 11.43 -12.43 7.97
CA LYS A 132 11.93 -13.74 7.50
C LYS A 132 11.90 -14.80 8.59
N ASP A 133 12.31 -14.42 9.78
CA ASP A 133 12.37 -15.28 10.96
C ASP A 133 10.99 -15.69 11.48
N VAL A 134 9.94 -14.90 11.19
CA VAL A 134 8.56 -15.24 11.49
C VAL A 134 8.02 -16.28 10.50
N TYR A 135 8.23 -16.07 9.19
CA TYR A 135 7.50 -16.81 8.16
C TYR A 135 8.28 -17.93 7.47
N SER A 136 9.61 -18.00 7.61
CA SER A 136 10.44 -18.96 6.85
C SER A 136 10.17 -20.44 7.13
N THR A 137 9.51 -20.74 8.25
CA THR A 137 9.15 -22.11 8.67
C THR A 137 7.65 -22.28 8.90
N THR A 138 6.81 -21.41 8.34
CA THR A 138 5.35 -21.51 8.41
C THR A 138 4.78 -21.80 7.03
N SER A 139 3.47 -22.05 6.93
CA SER A 139 2.77 -22.20 5.65
C SER A 139 2.81 -20.92 4.79
N ASP A 140 3.22 -19.78 5.36
CA ASP A 140 3.39 -18.49 4.69
C ASP A 140 4.83 -18.23 4.20
N PHE A 141 5.63 -19.27 4.02
CA PHE A 141 7.03 -19.19 3.59
C PHE A 141 7.27 -18.46 2.25
N LEU A 142 6.21 -18.13 1.49
CA LEU A 142 6.29 -17.32 0.27
C LEU A 142 6.26 -15.79 0.54
N LEU A 143 5.93 -15.35 1.75
CA LEU A 143 5.95 -13.94 2.14
C LEU A 143 7.37 -13.37 2.24
N ILE A 144 8.36 -14.22 2.51
CA ILE A 144 9.75 -13.79 2.71
C ILE A 144 10.42 -13.47 1.36
N SER A 145 11.35 -12.50 1.37
CA SER A 145 12.06 -12.09 0.15
C SER A 145 13.15 -13.04 -0.32
N GLU A 146 13.64 -13.92 0.56
CA GLU A 146 14.77 -14.81 0.28
C GLU A 146 14.34 -16.27 0.27
N SER A 147 14.69 -17.00 -0.79
CA SER A 147 14.57 -18.46 -0.78
C SER A 147 15.64 -19.08 0.14
N GLN A 148 15.21 -20.03 0.99
CA GLN A 148 16.15 -20.88 1.72
C GLN A 148 16.96 -21.75 0.74
N ALA A 149 18.29 -21.60 0.75
CA ALA A 149 19.18 -22.38 -0.09
C ALA A 149 19.07 -23.88 0.23
N GLY A 150 19.16 -24.72 -0.80
CA GLY A 150 19.16 -26.18 -0.66
C GLY A 150 17.79 -26.82 -0.38
N LYS A 151 16.69 -26.07 -0.47
CA LYS A 151 15.33 -26.61 -0.42
C LYS A 151 14.55 -26.24 -1.67
N THR A 152 13.86 -27.20 -2.27
CA THR A 152 12.94 -26.92 -3.37
C THR A 152 11.62 -26.35 -2.85
N LEU A 153 10.75 -25.90 -3.77
CA LEU A 153 9.40 -25.49 -3.41
C LEU A 153 8.62 -26.68 -2.84
N GLU A 154 8.76 -27.86 -3.46
CA GLU A 154 8.13 -29.11 -3.03
C GLU A 154 8.57 -29.50 -1.63
N ASP A 155 9.87 -29.36 -1.30
CA ASP A 155 10.37 -29.60 0.05
C ASP A 155 9.68 -28.69 1.08
N LYS A 156 9.46 -27.42 0.73
CA LYS A 156 8.78 -26.46 1.61
C LYS A 156 7.29 -26.71 1.73
N VAL A 157 6.61 -27.06 0.63
CA VAL A 157 5.20 -27.44 0.65
C VAL A 157 5.00 -28.71 1.47
N ALA A 158 5.88 -29.70 1.32
CA ALA A 158 5.84 -30.92 2.13
C ALA A 158 6.11 -30.65 3.61
N ALA A 159 7.02 -29.72 3.93
CA ALA A 159 7.38 -29.41 5.31
C ALA A 159 6.36 -28.51 6.02
N TYR A 160 5.78 -27.53 5.31
CA TYR A 160 5.02 -26.44 5.92
C TYR A 160 3.65 -26.20 5.28
N GLY A 161 3.36 -26.80 4.13
CA GLY A 161 2.14 -26.59 3.33
C GLY A 161 0.91 -27.40 3.76
N ASN A 162 0.91 -28.02 4.94
CA ASN A 162 -0.20 -28.85 5.47
C ASN A 162 -1.47 -28.08 5.87
N ASP A 163 -1.60 -26.83 5.44
CA ASP A 163 -2.80 -26.00 5.59
C ASP A 163 -3.65 -26.09 4.30
N PRO A 164 -4.98 -25.86 4.31
CA PRO A 164 -5.80 -25.82 3.09
C PRO A 164 -5.35 -24.68 2.16
N GLY A 165 -4.30 -24.92 1.38
CA GLY A 165 -3.52 -23.85 0.72
C GLY A 165 -2.37 -24.32 -0.15
N GLU A 166 -1.89 -25.57 -0.04
CA GLU A 166 -0.83 -26.16 -0.87
C GLU A 166 0.44 -25.27 -1.00
N GLY A 167 0.78 -24.50 0.04
CA GLY A 167 1.91 -23.56 0.05
C GLY A 167 1.53 -22.08 0.04
N MET A 168 0.25 -21.75 -0.03
CA MET A 168 -0.26 -20.40 0.27
C MET A 168 -0.90 -20.40 1.66
N GLY A 169 -0.15 -20.07 2.71
CA GLY A 169 -0.64 -20.00 4.08
C GLY A 169 -1.73 -18.92 4.32
N PRO A 170 -2.29 -18.85 5.54
CA PRO A 170 -3.38 -17.94 5.86
C PRO A 170 -3.01 -16.48 5.65
N ASP A 171 -1.85 -16.02 6.12
CA ASP A 171 -1.46 -14.61 6.03
C ASP A 171 -1.24 -14.19 4.57
N LEU A 172 -0.61 -15.05 3.76
CA LEU A 172 -0.46 -14.80 2.33
C LEU A 172 -1.81 -14.70 1.62
N ARG A 173 -2.76 -15.57 1.96
CA ARG A 173 -4.12 -15.52 1.41
C ARG A 173 -4.81 -14.21 1.81
N SER A 174 -4.71 -13.83 3.08
CA SER A 174 -5.29 -12.59 3.60
C SER A 174 -4.71 -11.34 2.94
N LEU A 175 -3.40 -11.32 2.73
CA LEU A 175 -2.69 -10.26 2.00
C LEU A 175 -3.21 -10.14 0.55
N LEU A 176 -3.21 -11.25 -0.19
CA LEU A 176 -3.64 -11.26 -1.60
C LEU A 176 -5.12 -10.89 -1.75
N ALA A 177 -5.99 -11.40 -0.88
CA ALA A 177 -7.41 -11.02 -0.86
C ALA A 177 -7.59 -9.52 -0.57
N THR A 178 -6.81 -8.97 0.38
CA THR A 178 -6.83 -7.53 0.69
C THR A 178 -6.37 -6.68 -0.49
N MET A 179 -5.43 -7.18 -1.28
CA MET A 179 -4.97 -6.54 -2.53
C MET A 179 -5.94 -6.72 -3.72
N GLY A 180 -7.04 -7.46 -3.54
CA GLY A 180 -8.08 -7.65 -4.55
C GLY A 180 -7.95 -8.89 -5.41
N TYR A 181 -7.08 -9.84 -5.06
CA TYR A 181 -7.02 -11.13 -5.75
C TYR A 181 -8.16 -12.05 -5.30
N GLU A 182 -8.82 -12.69 -6.27
CA GLU A 182 -9.77 -13.76 -5.99
C GLU A 182 -9.01 -15.06 -5.69
N LEU A 183 -9.12 -15.55 -4.46
CA LEU A 183 -8.47 -16.77 -4.05
C LEU A 183 -9.41 -17.96 -4.16
N ARG A 184 -8.94 -19.00 -4.86
CA ARG A 184 -9.64 -20.28 -4.88
C ARG A 184 -9.30 -21.02 -3.59
N ILE A 185 -10.26 -21.11 -2.68
CA ILE A 185 -10.12 -21.93 -1.47
C ILE A 185 -9.94 -23.40 -1.91
N PRO A 186 -8.81 -24.05 -1.57
CA PRO A 186 -8.61 -25.47 -1.88
C PRO A 186 -9.66 -26.32 -1.16
N GLY A 187 -10.39 -27.15 -1.90
CA GLY A 187 -11.51 -27.96 -1.40
C GLY A 187 -12.91 -27.44 -1.77
N SER A 188 -13.03 -26.20 -2.26
CA SER A 188 -14.27 -25.72 -2.86
C SER A 188 -14.37 -26.23 -4.31
N PRO A 189 -15.50 -26.82 -4.75
CA PRO A 189 -15.71 -27.08 -6.17
C PRO A 189 -15.52 -25.78 -6.96
N PRO A 190 -15.04 -25.84 -8.22
CA PRO A 190 -14.76 -24.64 -9.01
C PRO A 190 -16.01 -23.78 -9.09
N VAL A 191 -16.03 -22.68 -8.33
CA VAL A 191 -17.05 -21.66 -8.49
C VAL A 191 -16.73 -21.00 -9.82
N LYS A 192 -17.53 -21.30 -10.85
CA LYS A 192 -17.60 -20.44 -12.02
C LYS A 192 -17.80 -19.03 -11.47
N SER A 193 -16.90 -18.10 -11.77
CA SER A 193 -17.16 -16.68 -11.56
C SER A 193 -18.49 -16.40 -12.24
N SER A 194 -19.54 -16.34 -11.43
CA SER A 194 -20.82 -15.80 -11.81
C SER A 194 -20.64 -14.31 -11.57
N ASN A 195 -19.85 -13.67 -12.44
CA ASN A 195 -20.22 -12.35 -12.90
C ASN A 195 -21.53 -12.52 -13.69
N LYS A 196 -22.62 -12.83 -12.97
CA LYS A 196 -23.88 -12.20 -13.31
C LYS A 196 -23.61 -10.73 -13.08
N ILE A 197 -23.20 -10.08 -14.17
CA ILE A 197 -23.63 -8.72 -14.39
C ILE A 197 -25.15 -8.81 -14.26
N THR A 198 -25.66 -8.55 -13.05
CA THR A 198 -27.04 -8.15 -12.89
C THR A 198 -27.07 -6.80 -13.59
N THR A 199 -27.34 -6.83 -14.90
CA THR A 199 -27.93 -5.69 -15.56
C THR A 199 -29.23 -5.46 -14.81
N ASN A 200 -29.22 -4.59 -13.81
CA ASN A 200 -30.41 -3.93 -13.35
C ASN A 200 -30.92 -3.16 -14.57
N ASN A 201 -31.67 -3.84 -15.41
CA ASN A 201 -32.49 -3.25 -16.47
C ASN A 201 -33.60 -2.48 -15.78
N SER A 202 -33.24 -1.33 -15.22
CA SER A 202 -34.19 -0.33 -14.74
C SER A 202 -33.54 1.04 -14.88
N THR A 203 -33.31 1.44 -16.14
CA THR A 203 -33.25 2.83 -16.62
C THR A 203 -32.99 2.96 -18.13
N ASP A 204 -32.70 1.85 -18.85
CA ASP A 204 -32.37 1.89 -20.29
C ASP A 204 -33.58 2.01 -21.25
N SER A 205 -34.82 2.09 -20.74
CA SER A 205 -36.02 2.30 -21.56
C SER A 205 -36.32 3.78 -21.86
N LYS A 206 -35.73 4.73 -21.11
CA LYS A 206 -35.92 6.17 -21.36
C LYS A 206 -34.85 6.80 -22.27
N LEU A 207 -33.64 6.24 -22.35
CA LEU A 207 -32.58 6.76 -23.23
C LEU A 207 -32.73 6.27 -24.68
N LYS A 208 -33.19 5.03 -24.91
CA LYS A 208 -33.42 4.48 -26.26
C LYS A 208 -34.62 5.11 -26.98
N SER A 209 -35.63 5.63 -26.27
CA SER A 209 -36.75 6.37 -26.89
C SER A 209 -36.37 7.81 -27.27
N VAL A 210 -35.47 8.44 -26.51
CA VAL A 210 -35.00 9.81 -26.77
C VAL A 210 -34.04 9.87 -27.96
N VAL A 211 -33.22 8.83 -28.19
CA VAL A 211 -32.30 8.76 -29.34
C VAL A 211 -33.07 8.44 -30.65
N ASN A 212 -34.06 7.54 -30.61
CA ASN A 212 -34.85 7.19 -31.79
C ASN A 212 -35.78 8.32 -32.28
N ASN A 213 -36.21 9.23 -31.40
CA ASN A 213 -37.04 10.38 -31.81
C ASN A 213 -36.24 11.57 -32.37
N ARG A 214 -34.92 11.65 -32.14
CA ARG A 214 -34.07 12.69 -32.75
C ARG A 214 -33.65 12.36 -34.18
N ASN A 215 -33.50 11.08 -34.52
CA ASN A 215 -33.09 10.65 -35.87
C ASN A 215 -34.23 10.61 -36.91
N LYS A 216 -35.50 10.80 -36.51
CA LYS A 216 -36.63 10.91 -37.45
C LYS A 216 -36.97 12.34 -37.90
N LYS A 217 -36.31 13.39 -37.37
CA LYS A 217 -36.69 14.81 -37.64
C LYS A 217 -35.69 15.62 -38.48
N LYS A 218 -34.69 15.01 -39.13
CA LYS A 218 -33.81 15.73 -40.08
C LYS A 218 -33.64 14.97 -41.40
N ARG A 219 -34.70 14.97 -42.21
CA ARG A 219 -34.60 14.88 -43.67
C ARG A 219 -35.36 16.08 -44.22
N ILE A 220 -34.66 17.20 -44.38
CA ILE A 220 -35.10 18.27 -45.29
C ILE A 220 -34.47 17.94 -46.63
N VAL A 221 -35.34 17.84 -47.63
CA VAL A 221 -35.04 17.66 -49.04
C VAL A 221 -34.55 19.00 -49.58
N ALA A 222 -33.44 19.01 -50.31
CA ALA A 222 -33.14 20.05 -51.28
C ALA A 222 -32.59 19.38 -52.54
N LEU A 223 -33.19 19.78 -53.66
CA LEU A 223 -32.87 19.43 -55.04
C LEU A 223 -31.42 19.75 -55.41
#